data_AF-A0A6F8PRX5-F1
#
_entry.id   AF-A0A6F8PRX5-F1
#
_cell.length_a   1.000
_cell.length_b   1.000
_cell.length_c   1.000
_cell.angle_alpha   90.00
_cell.angle_beta   90.00
_cell.angle_gamma   90.00
#
_symmetry.space_group_name_H-M   'P 1'
#
loop_
_entity.id
_entity.type
_entity.pdbx_description
1 polymer ?
#
loop_
_entity_poly.entity_id
_entity_poly.type
_entity_poly.pdbx_seq_one_letter_code
_entity_poly.pdbx_strand_id
1 'polypeptide(L)' 'MELGSAEHKKLLRNSILKIAWKTASIGIFLGILLIIPSLVRENSFSNGLAYAGWSIMLAFSSYALFIAWQKYRKVMKDF' A
#
# COMPACT_ATOMS: atom_id res chain seq x y z
N MET A 1 9.67 -20.02 20.38
CA MET A 1 8.30 -19.45 20.43
C MET A 1 7.33 -20.55 20.08
N GLU A 2 6.35 -20.79 20.93
CA GLU A 2 5.23 -21.68 20.60
C GLU A 2 4.33 -21.02 19.54
N LEU A 3 3.89 -21.81 18.56
CA LEU A 3 2.92 -21.37 17.56
C LEU A 3 1.62 -20.96 18.26
N GLY A 4 1.11 -19.77 17.94
CA GLY A 4 -0.11 -19.24 18.55
C GLY A 4 0.09 -18.43 19.84
N SER A 5 1.32 -18.31 20.37
CA SER A 5 1.60 -17.45 21.52
C SER A 5 1.29 -15.98 21.22
N ALA A 6 0.97 -15.18 22.25
CA ALA A 6 0.68 -13.75 22.09
C ALA A 6 1.82 -12.98 21.40
N GLU A 7 3.06 -13.40 21.65
CA GLU A 7 4.26 -12.83 21.05
C GLU A 7 4.37 -13.18 19.55
N HIS A 8 4.03 -14.41 19.18
CA HIS A 8 3.92 -14.83 17.78
C HIS A 8 2.85 -14.03 17.03
N LYS A 9 1.64 -13.86 17.62
CA LYS A 9 0.54 -13.07 17.05
C LYS A 9 0.97 -11.60 16.84
N LYS A 10 1.71 -11.01 17.79
CA LYS A 10 2.24 -9.63 17.69
C LYS A 10 3.24 -9.47 16.54
N LEU A 11 4.20 -10.39 16.40
CA LEU A 11 5.17 -10.37 15.31
C LEU A 11 4.49 -10.50 13.94
N LEU A 12 3.47 -11.34 13.86
CA LEU A 12 2.74 -11.57 12.61
C LEU A 12 1.95 -10.34 12.18
N ARG A 13 1.22 -9.71 13.11
CA ARG A 13 0.53 -8.44 12.88
C ARG A 13 1.50 -7.35 12.41
N ASN A 14 2.65 -7.21 13.08
CA ASN A 14 3.65 -6.22 12.72
C ASN A 14 4.21 -6.46 11.31
N SER A 15 4.41 -7.72 10.94
CA SER A 15 4.87 -8.10 9.60
C SER A 15 3.84 -7.78 8.53
N ILE A 16 2.56 -8.07 8.78
CA ILE A 16 1.45 -7.71 7.87
C ILE A 16 1.40 -6.21 7.66
N LEU A 17 1.46 -5.43 8.75
CA LEU A 17 1.45 -3.97 8.68
C LEU A 17 2.67 -3.43 7.93
N LYS A 18 3.86 -3.96 8.19
CA LYS A 18 5.10 -3.56 7.52
C LYS A 18 5.02 -3.76 6.01
N ILE A 19 4.46 -4.89 5.56
CA ILE A 19 4.28 -5.17 4.13
C ILE A 19 3.26 -4.22 3.53
N ALA A 20 2.10 -4.04 4.17
CA ALA A 20 1.07 -3.12 3.69
C ALA A 20 1.59 -1.69 3.56
N TRP A 21 2.34 -1.20 4.55
CA TRP A 21 2.99 0.11 4.51
C TRP A 21 4.00 0.22 3.38
N LYS A 22 4.85 -0.79 3.18
CA LYS A 22 5.79 -0.80 2.05
C LYS A 22 5.07 -0.75 0.71
N THR A 23 4.04 -1.57 0.52
CA THR A 23 3.24 -1.57 -0.71
C THR A 23 2.61 -0.20 -0.96
N ALA A 24 1.95 0.40 0.03
CA ALA A 24 1.37 1.73 -0.09
C ALA A 24 2.44 2.79 -0.41
N SER A 25 3.59 2.75 0.27
CA SER A 25 4.68 3.72 0.06
C SER A 25 5.25 3.70 -1.36
N ILE A 26 5.36 2.53 -2.00
CA ILE A 26 5.82 2.41 -3.40
C ILE A 26 4.81 3.07 -4.34
N GLY A 27 3.52 2.79 -4.17
CA GLY A 27 2.47 3.40 -4.98
C GLY A 27 2.40 4.92 -4.81
N ILE A 28 2.54 5.40 -3.58
CA ILE A 28 2.59 6.84 -3.26
C ILE A 28 3.81 7.49 -3.91
N PHE A 29 4.99 6.91 -3.75
CA PHE A 29 6.23 7.45 -4.32
C PHE A 29 6.17 7.54 -5.85
N LEU A 30 5.75 6.46 -6.52
CA LEU A 30 5.60 6.44 -7.97
C LEU A 30 4.50 7.41 -8.45
N GLY A 31 3.39 7.47 -7.72
CA GLY A 31 2.30 8.39 -8.03
C GLY A 31 2.73 9.85 -7.96
N ILE A 32 3.45 10.24 -6.90
CA ILE A 32 3.99 11.59 -6.75
C ILE A 32 4.94 11.93 -7.91
N LEU A 33 5.85 11.02 -8.27
CA LEU A 33 6.77 11.24 -9.39
C LEU A 33 6.04 11.53 -10.71
N LEU A 34 4.91 10.87 -10.95
CA LEU A 34 4.09 11.08 -12.14
C LEU A 34 3.27 12.38 -12.10
N ILE A 35 2.96 12.89 -10.91
CA ILE A 35 2.21 14.15 -10.73
C ILE A 35 3.12 15.37 -10.92
N ILE A 36 4.40 15.29 -10.53
CA ILE A 36 5.36 16.42 -10.58
C ILE A 36 5.34 17.19 -11.91
N PRO A 37 5.35 16.55 -13.10
CA PRO A 37 5.33 17.28 -14.37
C PRO A 37 4.17 18.27 -14.53
N SER A 38 2.99 17.96 -13.97
CA SER A 38 1.81 18.84 -14.02
C SER A 38 1.99 20.12 -13.21
N LEU A 39 2.85 20.10 -12.18
CA LEU A 39 3.16 21.27 -11.35
C LEU A 39 4.13 22.23 -12.05
N VAL A 40 4.89 21.75 -13.04
CA VAL A 40 5.90 22.54 -13.76
C VAL A 40 5.35 23.04 -15.09
N ARG A 41 4.57 22.22 -15.80
CA ARG A 41 3.92 22.59 -17.07
C ARG A 41 2.55 21.97 -17.16
N GLU A 42 1.57 22.78 -17.53
CA GLU A 42 0.21 22.34 -17.78
C GLU A 42 0.00 22.08 -19.27
N ASN A 43 -0.13 20.81 -19.64
CA ASN A 43 -0.48 20.36 -20.99
C ASN A 43 -1.15 18.99 -20.91
N SER A 44 -1.70 18.51 -22.03
CA SER A 44 -2.42 17.24 -22.07
C SER A 44 -1.58 16.05 -21.62
N PHE A 45 -0.27 16.06 -21.87
CA PHE A 45 0.64 14.97 -21.47
C PHE A 45 0.89 14.99 -19.96
N SER A 46 1.20 16.14 -19.38
CA SER A 46 1.44 16.26 -17.93
C SER A 46 0.17 16.01 -17.11
N ASN A 47 -1.00 16.42 -17.61
CA ASN A 47 -2.29 16.10 -17.01
C ASN A 47 -2.58 14.59 -17.09
N GLY A 48 -2.28 13.95 -18.23
CA GLY A 48 -2.36 12.50 -18.38
C GLY A 48 -1.49 11.74 -17.39
N LEU A 49 -0.24 12.18 -17.20
CA LEU A 49 0.66 11.61 -16.18
C LEU A 49 0.13 11.82 -14.76
N ALA A 50 -0.44 12.98 -14.45
CA ALA A 50 -1.05 13.22 -13.15
C ALA A 50 -2.22 12.26 -12.86
N TYR A 51 -3.12 12.02 -13.84
CA TYR A 51 -4.19 11.03 -13.68
C TYR A 51 -3.67 9.60 -13.49
N ALA A 52 -2.63 9.22 -14.23
CA ALA A 52 -1.96 7.93 -14.03
C ALA A 52 -1.35 7.83 -12.62
N GLY A 53 -0.70 8.91 -12.16
CA GLY A 53 -0.15 9.00 -10.81
C GLY A 53 -1.20 8.79 -9.74
N TRP A 54 -2.32 9.52 -9.82
CA TRP A 54 -3.47 9.34 -8.91
C TRP A 54 -4.03 7.93 -8.94
N SER A 55 -4.18 7.34 -10.13
CA SER A 55 -4.68 5.98 -10.30
C SER A 55 -3.77 4.95 -9.64
N ILE A 56 -2.45 5.10 -9.78
CA ILE A 56 -1.47 4.23 -9.12
C ILE A 56 -1.54 4.35 -7.60
N MET A 57 -1.61 5.59 -7.07
CA MET A 57 -1.74 5.81 -5.62
C MET A 57 -2.97 5.13 -5.06
N LEU A 58 -4.11 5.27 -5.75
CA LEU A 58 -5.38 4.69 -5.33
C LEU A 58 -5.37 3.16 -5.43
N ALA A 59 -4.84 2.60 -6.52
CA ALA A 59 -4.75 1.16 -6.72
C ALA A 59 -3.85 0.49 -5.68
N PHE A 60 -2.65 1.03 -5.43
CA PHE A 60 -1.72 0.46 -4.45
C PHE A 60 -2.21 0.62 -3.02
N SER A 61 -2.81 1.76 -2.67
CA SER A 61 -3.42 1.96 -1.34
C SER A 61 -4.54 0.96 -1.10
N SER A 62 -5.43 0.80 -2.09
CA SER A 62 -6.54 -0.15 -2.01
C SER A 62 -6.04 -1.60 -1.93
N TYR A 63 -5.03 -1.95 -2.72
CA TYR A 63 -4.43 -3.28 -2.71
C TYR A 63 -3.71 -3.60 -1.39
N ALA A 64 -2.99 -2.64 -0.82
CA ALA A 64 -2.33 -2.78 0.48
C ALA A 64 -3.35 -3.02 1.60
N LEU A 65 -4.46 -2.27 1.61
CA LEU A 65 -5.56 -2.49 2.55
C LEU A 65 -6.20 -3.85 2.36
N PHE A 66 -6.44 -4.26 1.11
CA PHE A 66 -7.01 -5.57 0.80
C PHE A 66 -6.12 -6.73 1.28
N ILE A 67 -4.81 -6.68 1.05
CA ILE A 67 -3.87 -7.68 1.56
C ILE A 67 -3.86 -7.70 3.09
N ALA A 68 -3.80 -6.53 3.72
CA ALA A 68 -3.79 -6.43 5.17
C ALA A 68 -5.06 -7.06 5.76
N TRP A 69 -6.23 -6.74 5.20
CA TRP A 69 -7.52 -7.30 5.60
C TRP A 69 -7.57 -8.82 5.40
N GLN A 70 -7.18 -9.31 4.22
CA GLN A 70 -7.13 -10.75 3.92
C GLN A 70 -6.24 -11.51 4.90
N LYS A 71 -5.02 -11.00 5.16
CA LYS A 71 -4.07 -11.65 6.07
C LYS A 71 -4.52 -11.56 7.52
N TYR A 72 -5.10 -10.44 7.93
CA TYR A 72 -5.69 -10.30 9.26
C TYR A 72 -6.81 -11.32 9.46
N ARG A 73 -7.73 -11.41 8.50
CA ARG A 73 -8.89 -12.32 8.59
C ARG A 73 -8.52 -13.79 8.53
N LYS A 74 -7.53 -14.18 7.71
CA LYS A 74 -7.07 -15.57 7.62
C LYS A 74 -6.24 -15.95 8.84
N VAL A 75 -5.23 -15.14 9.18
CA VAL A 75 -4.28 -15.58 10.20
C VAL A 75 -4.71 -15.24 11.61
N MET A 76 -5.45 -14.17 11.88
CA MET A 76 -5.88 -13.87 13.26
C MET A 76 -7.21 -14.54 13.64
N LYS A 77 -7.99 -15.05 12.67
CA LYS A 77 -9.26 -15.74 12.95
C LYS A 77 -9.06 -17.23 13.26
N ASP A 78 -8.04 -17.86 12.67
CA ASP A 78 -7.79 -19.31 12.78
C ASP A 78 -6.90 -19.69 13.99
N PHE A 79 -6.61 -18.76 14.91
CA PHE A 79 -5.84 -18.98 16.16
C PHE A 79 -6.51 -18.42 17.41
#